data_AF-A0A967CYG8-F1
#
_entry.id   AF-A0A967CYG8-F1
#
_cell.length_a   1.000
_cell.length_b   1.000
_cell.length_c   1.000
_cell.angle_alpha   90.00
_cell.angle_beta   90.00
_cell.angle_gamma   90.00
#
_symmetry.space_group_name_H-M   'P 1'
#
loop_
_entity.id
_entity.type
_entity.pdbx_description
1 polymer ?
#
loop_
_entity_poly.entity_id
_entity_poly.type
_entity_poly.pdbx_seq_one_letter_code
_entity_poly.pdbx_strand_id
1 'polypeptide(L)'
;MKSDAARPAGTPPYGTAQRIRTRAIWAVALFTASLPPALIGFGIATATADQTNLAMPLAFLFWAIGLLFALWAAFPALRYWDGLPGQVRWLGALPLLSVSLFLSIALVGALLV
;
A
#
# COMPACT_ATOMS: atom_id res chain seq x y z
N MET A 1 -14.01 -35.88 13.23
CA MET A 1 -12.82 -35.32 12.56
C MET A 1 -12.99 -35.51 11.07
N LYS A 2 -13.25 -34.44 10.32
CA LYS A 2 -13.45 -34.48 8.87
C LYS A 2 -12.06 -34.35 8.24
N SER A 3 -11.62 -35.39 7.56
CA SER A 3 -10.32 -35.46 6.90
C SER A 3 -10.13 -34.25 5.99
N ASP A 4 -9.00 -33.56 6.17
CA ASP A 4 -8.50 -32.53 5.27
C ASP A 4 -8.29 -33.17 3.88
N ALA A 5 -9.33 -33.12 3.05
CA ALA A 5 -9.18 -33.30 1.62
C ALA A 5 -8.14 -32.29 1.16
N ALA A 6 -6.96 -32.78 0.79
CA ALA A 6 -5.81 -31.99 0.40
C ALA A 6 -6.25 -30.99 -0.67
N ARG A 7 -6.43 -29.73 -0.24
CA ARG A 7 -6.77 -28.63 -1.14
C ARG A 7 -5.69 -28.55 -2.21
N PRO A 8 -6.05 -28.39 -3.49
CA PRO A 8 -5.06 -28.22 -4.54
C PRO A 8 -4.08 -27.12 -4.13
N ALA A 9 -2.78 -27.41 -4.22
CA ALA A 9 -1.74 -26.44 -3.94
C ALA A 9 -1.99 -25.19 -4.82
N GLY A 10 -2.35 -24.07 -4.19
CA GLY A 10 -2.72 -22.83 -4.89
C GLY A 10 -4.16 -22.36 -4.67
N THR A 11 -5.03 -23.17 -4.07
CA THR A 11 -6.37 -22.69 -3.67
C THR A 11 -6.29 -21.82 -2.40
N PRO A 12 -6.74 -20.56 -2.45
CA PRO A 12 -6.65 -19.66 -1.31
C PRO A 12 -7.55 -20.15 -0.15
N PRO A 13 -7.10 -20.01 1.12
CA PRO A 13 -7.94 -20.26 2.29
C PRO A 13 -9.24 -19.43 2.25
N TYR A 14 -10.30 -19.93 2.88
CA TYR A 14 -11.54 -19.17 3.04
C TYR A 14 -11.28 -17.81 3.70
N GLY A 15 -11.89 -16.75 3.16
CA GLY A 15 -11.74 -15.38 3.66
C GLY A 15 -10.47 -14.66 3.19
N THR A 16 -9.57 -15.30 2.42
CA THR A 16 -8.38 -14.63 1.85
C THR A 16 -8.76 -13.42 1.00
N ALA A 17 -9.80 -13.53 0.17
CA ALA A 17 -10.28 -12.43 -0.65
C ALA A 17 -10.76 -11.22 0.16
N GLN A 18 -11.47 -11.46 1.27
CA GLN A 18 -11.93 -10.39 2.16
C GLN A 18 -10.76 -9.72 2.88
N ARG A 19 -9.78 -10.51 3.34
CA ARG A 19 -8.55 -9.98 3.98
C ARG A 19 -7.74 -9.13 3.01
N ILE A 20 -7.58 -9.55 1.75
CA ILE A 20 -6.92 -8.75 0.70
C ILE A 20 -7.66 -7.42 0.49
N ARG A 21 -8.98 -7.45 0.36
CA ARG A 21 -9.82 -6.25 0.21
C ARG A 21 -9.63 -5.28 1.37
N THR A 22 -9.78 -5.74 2.61
CA THR A 22 -9.62 -4.89 3.79
C THR A 22 -8.22 -4.27 3.85
N ARG A 23 -7.16 -5.05 3.59
CA ARG A 23 -5.78 -4.54 3.60
C ARG A 23 -5.51 -3.54 2.48
N ALA A 24 -6.03 -3.78 1.28
CA ALA A 24 -5.91 -2.86 0.15
C ALA A 24 -6.63 -1.52 0.44
N ILE A 25 -7.81 -1.56 1.06
CA ILE A 25 -8.54 -0.35 1.48
C ILE A 25 -7.73 0.42 2.53
N TRP A 26 -7.15 -0.27 3.52
CA TRP A 26 -6.28 0.36 4.51
C TRP A 26 -5.05 1.01 3.89
N ALA A 27 -4.39 0.35 2.93
CA ALA A 27 -3.27 0.92 2.20
C ALA A 27 -3.66 2.22 1.49
N VAL A 28 -4.76 2.20 0.73
CA VAL A 28 -5.24 3.39 0.00
C VAL A 28 -5.63 4.51 0.98
N ALA A 29 -6.34 4.19 2.05
CA ALA A 29 -6.75 5.19 3.04
C ALA A 29 -5.54 5.86 3.71
N LEU A 30 -4.51 5.09 4.07
CA LEU A 30 -3.29 5.62 4.70
C LEU A 30 -2.44 6.44 3.73
N PHE A 31 -2.34 6.04 2.47
CA PHE A 31 -1.70 6.87 1.44
C PHE A 31 -2.44 8.18 1.22
N THR A 32 -3.77 8.16 1.17
CA THR A 32 -4.55 9.40 1.06
C THR A 32 -4.38 10.27 2.32
N ALA A 33 -4.34 9.66 3.50
CA ALA A 33 -4.12 10.35 4.77
C ALA A 33 -2.71 10.95 4.90
N SER A 34 -1.72 10.44 4.16
CA SER A 34 -0.37 11.04 4.14
C SER A 34 -0.29 12.32 3.30
N LEU A 35 -1.25 12.58 2.40
CA LEU A 35 -1.21 13.73 1.50
C LEU A 35 -1.33 15.08 2.23
N PRO A 36 -2.32 15.33 3.12
CA PRO A 36 -2.42 16.61 3.82
C PRO A 36 -1.15 16.99 4.59
N PRO A 37 -0.56 16.14 5.45
CA PRO A 37 0.66 16.50 6.17
C PRO A 37 1.87 16.62 5.24
N ALA A 38 1.92 15.89 4.11
CA ALA A 38 2.98 16.07 3.12
C ALA A 38 2.92 17.45 2.47
N LEU A 39 1.73 17.87 2.01
CA LEU A 39 1.53 19.18 1.39
C LEU A 39 1.83 20.34 2.36
N ILE A 40 1.39 20.20 3.61
CA ILE A 40 1.70 21.14 4.69
C ILE A 40 3.21 21.15 4.98
N GLY A 41 3.83 19.98 5.09
CA GLY A 41 5.26 19.87 5.33
C GLY A 41 6.10 20.54 4.25
N PHE A 42 5.78 20.28 2.97
CA PHE A 42 6.46 20.91 1.83
C PHE A 42 6.17 22.41 1.69
N GLY A 43 4.94 22.85 1.98
CA GLY A 43 4.53 24.25 1.81
C GLY A 43 4.88 25.18 2.99
N ILE A 44 4.94 24.67 4.22
CA ILE A 44 5.24 25.46 5.43
C ILE A 44 6.74 25.44 5.77
N ALA A 45 7.48 24.38 5.43
CA ALA A 45 8.93 24.33 5.66
C ALA A 45 9.70 25.46 4.92
N THR A 46 9.11 26.07 3.88
CA THR A 46 9.65 27.24 3.21
C THR A 46 9.26 28.58 3.85
N ALA A 47 8.25 28.61 4.73
CA ALA A 47 7.61 29.83 5.23
C ALA A 47 7.98 30.19 6.67
N THR A 48 8.27 29.21 7.54
CA THR A 48 8.58 29.47 8.96
C THR A 48 9.71 28.57 9.44
N ALA A 49 10.81 29.19 9.89
CA ALA A 49 12.01 28.49 10.34
C ALA A 49 11.91 27.84 11.74
N ASP A 50 10.80 28.05 12.47
CA ASP A 50 10.80 27.87 13.94
C ASP A 50 9.54 27.22 14.55
N GLN A 51 8.88 26.31 13.84
CA GLN A 51 7.91 25.41 14.47
C GLN A 51 8.37 23.98 14.26
N THR A 52 8.43 23.21 15.34
CA THR A 52 8.65 21.76 15.36
C THR A 52 7.74 21.10 14.33
N ASN A 53 8.23 20.95 13.10
CA ASN A 53 7.41 20.62 11.94
C ASN A 53 7.16 19.11 11.93
N LEU A 54 6.21 18.68 12.76
CA LEU A 54 5.79 17.28 12.87
C LEU A 54 5.01 16.81 11.63
N ALA A 55 4.66 17.70 10.70
CA ALA A 55 3.89 17.34 9.51
C ALA A 55 4.68 16.36 8.61
N MET A 56 5.97 16.61 8.38
CA MET A 56 6.79 15.76 7.51
C MET A 56 7.01 14.35 8.09
N PRO A 57 7.37 14.18 9.39
CA PRO A 57 7.41 12.87 10.04
C PRO A 57 6.05 12.14 10.03
N LEU A 58 4.95 12.86 10.25
CA LEU A 58 3.61 12.28 10.26
C LEU A 58 3.20 11.76 8.88
N ALA A 59 3.51 12.54 7.83
CA ALA A 59 3.30 12.13 6.45
C ALA A 59 4.08 10.85 6.13
N PHE A 60 5.35 10.80 6.54
CA PHE A 60 6.19 9.62 6.37
C PHE A 60 5.63 8.40 7.11
N LEU A 61 5.16 8.57 8.35
CA LEU A 61 4.53 7.50 9.12
C LEU A 61 3.29 6.93 8.42
N PHE A 62 2.37 7.78 8.00
CA PHE A 62 1.16 7.32 7.27
C PHE A 62 1.53 6.60 5.97
N TRP A 63 2.51 7.14 5.23
CA TRP A 63 2.99 6.53 4.01
C TRP A 63 3.64 5.16 4.27
N ALA A 64 4.52 5.06 5.27
CA ALA A 64 5.22 3.82 5.62
C ALA A 64 4.25 2.72 6.09
N ILE A 65 3.25 3.07 6.90
CA ILE A 65 2.22 2.12 7.33
C ILE A 65 1.34 1.72 6.12
N GLY A 66 0.98 2.67 5.25
CA GLY A 66 0.27 2.38 4.00
C GLY A 66 1.04 1.39 3.11
N LEU A 67 2.36 1.56 2.99
CA LEU A 67 3.25 0.66 2.27
C LEU A 67 3.24 -0.75 2.87
N LEU A 68 3.29 -0.85 4.20
CA LEU A 68 3.22 -2.14 4.88
C LEU A 68 1.90 -2.86 4.57
N PHE A 69 0.77 -2.16 4.59
CA PHE A 69 -0.53 -2.73 4.21
C PHE A 69 -0.59 -3.12 2.73
N ALA A 70 0.02 -2.33 1.84
CA ALA A 70 0.12 -2.67 0.42
C ALA A 70 0.93 -3.96 0.20
N LEU A 71 2.09 -4.08 0.83
CA LEU A 71 2.91 -5.30 0.81
C LEU A 71 2.15 -6.49 1.38
N TRP A 72 1.41 -6.29 2.47
CA TRP A 72 0.66 -7.35 3.14
C TRP A 72 -0.62 -7.78 2.39
N ALA A 73 -1.14 -6.92 1.52
CA ALA A 73 -2.19 -7.26 0.55
C ALA A 73 -1.61 -7.97 -0.68
N ALA A 74 -0.48 -7.49 -1.20
CA ALA A 74 0.16 -8.02 -2.39
C ALA A 74 0.73 -9.43 -2.18
N PHE A 75 1.33 -9.71 -1.03
CA PHE A 75 1.91 -11.03 -0.74
C PHE A 75 0.93 -12.20 -0.95
N PRO A 76 -0.25 -12.24 -0.29
CA PRO A 76 -1.24 -13.30 -0.54
C PRO A 76 -1.87 -13.21 -1.94
N ALA A 77 -2.01 -12.01 -2.51
CA ALA A 77 -2.55 -11.84 -3.87
C ALA A 77 -1.63 -12.50 -4.92
N LEU A 78 -0.31 -12.33 -4.79
CA LEU A 78 0.68 -12.96 -5.65
C LEU A 78 0.81 -14.47 -5.36
N ARG A 79 0.78 -14.86 -4.08
CA ARG A 79 0.91 -16.28 -3.68
C ARG A 79 -0.21 -17.17 -4.20
N TYR A 80 -1.44 -16.64 -4.26
CA TYR A 80 -2.64 -17.34 -4.69
C TYR A 80 -3.23 -16.74 -5.97
N TRP A 81 -2.39 -16.14 -6.81
CA TRP A 81 -2.81 -15.39 -7.98
C TRP A 81 -3.84 -16.18 -8.81
N ASP A 82 -3.51 -17.40 -9.19
CA ASP A 82 -4.36 -18.24 -10.05
C ASP A 82 -5.67 -18.72 -9.39
N GLY A 83 -5.71 -18.78 -8.07
CA GLY A 83 -6.88 -19.21 -7.30
C GLY A 83 -7.83 -18.09 -6.89
N LEU A 84 -7.48 -16.83 -7.13
CA LEU A 84 -8.29 -15.67 -6.75
C LEU A 84 -9.18 -15.18 -7.91
N PRO A 85 -10.38 -14.61 -7.62
CA PRO A 85 -11.16 -13.88 -8.61
C PRO A 85 -10.36 -12.71 -9.18
N GLY A 86 -10.45 -12.46 -10.49
CA GLY A 86 -9.63 -11.46 -11.19
C GLY A 86 -9.65 -10.06 -10.54
N GLN A 87 -10.81 -9.61 -10.07
CA GLN A 87 -10.96 -8.33 -9.36
C GLN A 87 -10.12 -8.25 -8.08
N VAL A 88 -10.01 -9.36 -7.33
CA VAL A 88 -9.26 -9.42 -6.06
C VAL A 88 -7.76 -9.47 -6.31
N ARG A 89 -7.33 -10.10 -7.41
CA ARG A 89 -5.92 -10.12 -7.85
C ARG A 89 -5.41 -8.69 -8.04
N TRP A 90 -6.12 -7.92 -8.85
CA TRP A 90 -5.76 -6.54 -9.14
C TRP A 90 -5.88 -5.64 -7.92
N LEU A 91 -6.93 -5.80 -7.11
CA LEU A 91 -7.09 -4.99 -5.89
C LEU A 91 -5.93 -5.17 -4.89
N GLY A 92 -5.38 -6.39 -4.77
CA GLY A 92 -4.24 -6.64 -3.90
C GLY A 92 -2.91 -6.09 -4.43
N ALA A 93 -2.73 -6.04 -5.75
CA ALA A 93 -1.49 -5.57 -6.39
C ALA A 93 -1.47 -4.06 -6.66
N LEU A 94 -2.64 -3.46 -6.92
CA LEU A 94 -2.80 -2.06 -7.34
C LEU A 94 -2.11 -1.06 -6.41
N PRO A 95 -2.27 -1.11 -5.08
CA PRO A 95 -1.61 -0.15 -4.18
C PRO A 95 -0.09 -0.15 -4.34
N LEU A 96 0.50 -1.33 -4.52
CA LEU A 96 1.95 -1.50 -4.66
C LEU A 96 2.44 -1.03 -6.03
N LEU A 97 1.68 -1.33 -7.09
CA LEU A 97 1.95 -0.83 -8.45
C LEU A 97 1.85 0.71 -8.53
N SER A 98 0.88 1.32 -7.83
CA SER A 98 0.77 2.77 -7.77
C SER A 98 2.00 3.38 -7.09
N VAL A 99 2.41 2.84 -5.94
CA VAL A 99 3.59 3.35 -5.22
C VAL A 99 4.87 3.19 -6.05
N SER A 100 5.06 2.04 -6.70
CA SER A 100 6.24 1.82 -7.55
C SER A 100 6.26 2.76 -8.76
N LEU A 101 5.11 3.04 -9.37
CA LEU A 101 4.98 4.02 -10.44
C LEU A 101 5.42 5.42 -9.98
N PHE A 102 4.86 5.92 -8.87
CA PHE A 102 5.20 7.25 -8.36
C PHE A 102 6.67 7.36 -7.94
N LEU A 103 7.23 6.33 -7.29
CA LEU A 103 8.66 6.26 -6.96
C LEU A 103 9.53 6.30 -8.22
N SER A 104 9.13 5.57 -9.27
CA SER A 104 9.87 5.56 -10.54
C SER A 104 9.83 6.94 -11.21
N ILE A 105 8.68 7.60 -11.24
CA ILE A 105 8.54 8.96 -11.76
C ILE A 105 9.41 9.94 -10.96
N ALA A 106 9.39 9.87 -9.63
CA ALA A 106 10.21 10.73 -8.78
C ALA A 106 11.71 10.50 -9.02
N LEU A 107 12.13 9.24 -9.15
CA LEU A 107 13.52 8.88 -9.40
C LEU A 107 14.00 9.34 -10.78
N VAL A 108 13.18 9.16 -11.83
CA VAL A 108 13.47 9.68 -13.17
C VAL A 108 13.54 11.20 -13.15
N GLY A 109 12.60 11.87 -12.48
CA GLY A 109 12.62 13.32 -12.32
C GLY A 109 13.90 13.82 -11.64
N ALA A 110 14.32 13.15 -10.56
CA ALA A 110 15.56 13.48 -9.85
C ALA A 110 16.82 13.23 -10.68
N LEU A 111 16.80 12.25 -11.59
CA LEU A 111 17.94 11.94 -12.47
C LEU A 111 18.09 12.93 -13.64
N LEU A 112 17.00 13.60 -14.02
CA LEU A 112 16.98 14.58 -15.11
C LEU A 112 17.28 16.02 -14.67
N VAL A 113 17.40 16.27 -13.36
CA VAL A 113 17.77 17.57 -12.76
C VAL A 113 19.24 17.57 -12.42
#